data_AF-A0AAV4EJM0-F1
#
_entry.id   AF-A0AAV4EJM0-F1
#
_cell.length_a   1.000
_cell.length_b   1.000
_cell.length_c   1.000
_cell.angle_alpha   90.00
_cell.angle_beta   90.00
_cell.angle_gamma   90.00
#
_symmetry.space_group_name_H-M   'P 1'
#
loop_
_entity.id
_entity.type
_entity.pdbx_description
1 polymer ?
#
loop_
_entity_poly.entity_id
_entity_poly.type
_entity_poly.pdbx_seq_one_letter_code
_entity_poly.pdbx_strand_id
1 'polypeptide(L)'
;MFACETAVSSFWSILNVLGGAEEKQRASTFLGQVKIVADQPSSRALELKCQGRVKERSKVVFGTGDSLQAITITSNMGFVRAARSQGVIFPVFLHSARALTEEKEPHAKPI
;
A
#
# COMPACT_ATOMS: atom_id res chain seq x y z
N MET A 1 0.63 11.01 -9.84
CA MET A 1 0.52 10.16 -8.63
C MET A 1 1.91 9.78 -8.18
N PHE A 2 2.15 9.65 -6.87
CA PHE A 2 3.45 9.25 -6.32
C PHE A 2 3.34 7.88 -5.65
N ALA A 3 4.42 7.10 -5.68
CA ALA A 3 4.58 5.91 -4.87
C ALA A 3 6.03 5.82 -4.37
N CYS A 4 6.22 5.46 -3.11
CA CYS A 4 7.55 5.23 -2.58
C CYS A 4 8.08 3.86 -2.98
N GLU A 5 9.40 3.66 -2.92
CA GLU A 5 10.08 2.42 -3.30
C GLU A 5 9.51 1.20 -2.55
N THR A 6 9.28 1.32 -1.24
CA THR A 6 8.67 0.25 -0.44
C THR A 6 7.26 -0.11 -0.93
N ALA A 7 6.46 0.88 -1.35
CA ALA A 7 5.11 0.62 -1.88
C ALA A 7 5.16 -0.13 -3.21
N VAL A 8 6.04 0.30 -4.12
CA VAL A 8 6.22 -0.33 -5.44
C VAL A 8 6.74 -1.76 -5.31
N SER A 9 7.76 -1.97 -4.48
CA SER A 9 8.32 -3.30 -4.22
C SER A 9 7.28 -4.25 -3.61
N SER A 10 6.49 -3.76 -2.63
CA SER A 10 5.43 -4.56 -2.01
C SER A 10 4.31 -4.92 -3.00
N PHE A 11 3.96 -3.99 -3.88
CA PHE A 11 2.95 -4.20 -4.92
C PHE A 11 3.38 -5.29 -5.91
N TRP A 12 4.62 -5.22 -6.41
CA TRP A 12 5.19 -6.25 -7.28
C TRP A 12 5.34 -7.60 -6.59
N SER A 13 5.76 -7.63 -5.33
CA SER A 13 5.85 -8.88 -4.56
C SER A 13 4.50 -9.61 -4.49
N ILE A 14 3.41 -8.89 -4.28
CA ILE A 14 2.05 -9.48 -4.26
C ILE A 14 1.65 -9.96 -5.65
N LEU A 15 1.83 -9.14 -6.68
CA LEU A 15 1.48 -9.49 -8.06
C LEU A 15 2.27 -10.68 -8.59
N ASN A 16 3.55 -10.80 -8.24
CA ASN A 16 4.37 -11.92 -8.67
C ASN A 16 3.91 -13.25 -8.06
N VAL A 17 3.31 -13.20 -6.87
CA VAL A 17 2.80 -14.40 -6.18
C VAL A 17 1.38 -14.75 -6.58
N LEU A 18 0.50 -13.75 -6.78
CA LEU A 18 -0.95 -13.95 -6.91
C LEU A 18 -1.53 -13.49 -8.24
N GLY A 19 -0.84 -12.64 -8.98
CA GLY A 19 -1.37 -11.97 -10.15
C GLY A 19 -1.17 -12.76 -11.44
N GLY A 20 -2.18 -12.73 -12.30
CA GLY A 20 -2.09 -13.32 -13.64
C GLY A 20 -1.32 -12.46 -14.63
N ALA A 21 -1.23 -12.92 -15.87
CA ALA A 21 -0.46 -12.26 -16.93
C ALA A 21 -1.04 -10.87 -17.26
N GLU A 22 -2.36 -10.76 -17.38
CA GLU A 22 -3.00 -9.49 -17.70
C GLU A 22 -2.97 -8.51 -16.52
N GLU A 23 -3.15 -8.98 -15.29
CA GLU A 23 -3.01 -8.19 -14.06
C GLU A 23 -1.60 -7.61 -13.95
N LYS A 24 -0.56 -8.40 -14.25
CA LYS A 24 0.83 -7.94 -14.31
C LYS A 24 1.05 -6.92 -15.43
N GLN A 25 0.45 -7.11 -16.60
CA GLN A 25 0.54 -6.15 -17.71
C GLN A 25 -0.12 -4.80 -17.38
N ARG A 26 -1.33 -4.83 -16.81
CA ARG A 26 -2.03 -3.63 -16.32
C ARG A 26 -1.24 -2.93 -15.23
N ALA A 27 -0.62 -3.68 -14.32
CA ALA A 27 0.26 -3.16 -13.29
C ALA A 27 1.48 -2.42 -13.85
N SER A 28 2.18 -3.00 -14.84
CA SER A 28 3.30 -2.33 -15.53
C SER A 28 2.85 -1.01 -16.18
N THR A 29 1.71 -1.04 -16.87
CA THR A 29 1.15 0.14 -17.53
C THR A 29 0.82 1.24 -16.53
N PHE A 30 0.18 0.89 -15.42
CA PHE A 30 -0.13 1.81 -14.33
C PHE A 30 1.13 2.43 -13.72
N LEU A 31 2.14 1.61 -13.40
CA LEU A 31 3.38 2.10 -12.80
C LEU A 31 4.19 3.00 -13.74
N GLY A 32 4.05 2.85 -15.06
CA GLY A 32 4.62 3.79 -16.04
C GLY A 32 4.08 5.23 -15.91
N GLN A 33 2.94 5.43 -15.24
CA GLN A 33 2.33 6.73 -14.99
C GLN A 33 2.55 7.25 -13.56
N VAL A 34 3.22 6.46 -12.71
CA VAL A 34 3.47 6.79 -11.30
C VAL A 34 4.89 7.32 -11.14
N LYS A 35 5.04 8.45 -10.45
CA LYS A 35 6.35 8.95 -10.07
C LYS A 35 6.86 8.19 -8.84
N ILE A 36 7.88 7.37 -9.03
CA ILE A 36 8.56 6.67 -7.95
C ILE A 36 9.45 7.66 -7.18
N VAL A 37 9.38 7.63 -5.86
CA VAL A 37 10.17 8.47 -4.96
C VAL A 37 10.89 7.62 -3.93
N ALA A 38 12.04 8.09 -3.46
CA ALA A 38 12.77 7.43 -2.39
C ALA A 38 11.94 7.37 -1.10
N ASP A 39 12.12 6.31 -0.33
CA ASP A 39 11.51 6.18 1.00
C ASP A 39 12.06 7.27 1.94
N GLN A 40 11.18 8.16 2.40
CA GLN A 40 11.53 9.29 3.28
C GLN A 40 10.45 9.45 4.36
N PRO A 41 10.31 8.50 5.29
CA PRO A 41 9.25 8.52 6.27
C PRO A 41 9.40 9.67 7.28
N SER A 42 8.29 10.30 7.64
CA SER A 42 8.27 11.36 8.64
C SER A 42 8.62 10.84 10.04
N SER A 43 9.19 11.71 10.88
CA SER A 43 9.59 11.34 12.25
C SER A 43 8.43 10.77 13.06
N ARG A 44 7.25 11.39 12.98
CA ARG A 44 6.04 10.91 13.68
C ARG A 44 5.58 9.52 13.21
N ALA A 45 5.85 9.16 11.97
CA ALA A 45 5.55 7.82 11.47
C ALA A 45 6.57 6.80 11.99
N LEU A 46 7.85 7.19 12.09
CA LEU A 46 8.92 6.34 12.62
C LEU A 46 8.78 6.07 14.13
N GLU A 47 8.22 7.00 14.88
CA GLU A 47 7.95 6.87 16.32
C GLU A 47 6.82 5.88 16.67
N LEU A 48 6.02 5.48 15.69
CA LEU A 48 4.98 4.46 15.89
C LEU A 48 5.58 3.14 16.37
N LYS A 49 5.05 2.63 17.48
CA LYS A 49 5.43 1.34 18.06
C LYS A 49 4.90 0.21 17.16
N CYS A 50 5.80 -0.64 16.68
CA CYS A 50 5.49 -1.79 15.85
C CYS A 50 4.78 -2.89 16.65
N GLN A 51 3.45 -2.81 16.75
CA GLN A 51 2.61 -3.76 17.47
C GLN A 51 1.29 -3.99 16.73
N GLY A 52 0.75 -5.22 16.81
CA GLY A 52 -0.52 -5.59 16.18
C GLY A 52 -0.54 -5.31 14.68
N ARG A 53 -1.37 -4.32 14.28
CA ARG A 53 -1.55 -3.89 12.89
C ARG A 53 -0.55 -2.83 12.40
N VAL A 54 0.33 -2.33 13.27
CA VAL A 54 1.43 -1.44 12.90
C VAL A 54 2.63 -2.29 12.51
N LYS A 55 2.97 -2.29 11.22
CA LYS A 55 4.13 -2.98 10.64
C LYS A 55 5.08 -1.96 10.05
N GLU A 56 6.38 -2.28 10.05
CA GLU A 56 7.44 -1.36 9.58
C GLU A 56 7.18 -0.87 8.16
N ARG A 57 6.81 -1.78 7.25
CA ARG A 57 6.40 -1.44 5.88
C ARG A 57 5.33 -0.33 5.82
N SER A 58 4.31 -0.43 6.66
CA SER A 58 3.24 0.58 6.67
C SER A 58 3.70 1.91 7.25
N LYS A 59 4.61 1.90 8.22
CA LYS A 59 5.24 3.15 8.71
C LYS A 59 6.00 3.86 7.60
N VAL A 60 6.78 3.11 6.80
CA VAL A 60 7.54 3.67 5.68
C VAL A 60 6.60 4.29 4.62
N VAL A 61 5.58 3.56 4.18
CA VAL A 61 4.65 4.03 3.14
C VAL A 61 3.85 5.26 3.59
N PHE A 62 3.19 5.18 4.76
CA PHE A 62 2.38 6.29 5.26
C PHE A 62 3.25 7.46 5.70
N GLY A 63 4.40 7.20 6.29
CA GLY A 63 5.37 8.22 6.66
C GLY A 63 5.94 8.96 5.46
N THR A 64 6.20 8.28 4.34
CA THR A 64 6.71 8.94 3.14
C THR A 64 5.62 9.82 2.52
N GLY A 65 4.38 9.34 2.45
CA GLY A 65 3.23 10.16 2.04
C GLY A 65 3.07 11.40 2.94
N ASP A 66 3.28 11.23 4.24
CA ASP A 66 3.21 12.31 5.22
C ASP A 66 4.33 13.36 5.05
N SER A 67 5.58 12.95 4.85
CA SER A 67 6.68 13.87 4.54
C SER A 67 6.45 14.69 3.27
N LEU A 68 5.77 14.10 2.29
CA LEU A 68 5.38 14.76 1.04
C LEU A 68 4.12 15.63 1.19
N GLN A 69 3.52 15.69 2.38
CA GLN A 69 2.24 16.34 2.64
C GLN A 69 1.12 15.86 1.69
N ALA A 70 1.19 14.59 1.29
CA ALA A 70 0.29 13.97 0.32
C ALA A 70 -0.81 13.15 1.01
N ILE A 71 -2.00 13.11 0.41
CA ILE A 71 -3.07 12.21 0.84
C ILE A 71 -2.70 10.78 0.42
N THR A 72 -2.61 9.87 1.38
CA THR A 72 -2.31 8.45 1.10
C THR A 72 -3.59 7.71 0.73
N ILE A 73 -3.65 7.13 -0.48
CA ILE A 73 -4.75 6.22 -0.88
C ILE A 73 -4.47 4.82 -0.31
N THR A 74 -5.43 4.23 0.39
CA THR A 74 -5.21 2.92 1.04
C THR A 74 -6.50 2.14 1.29
N SER A 75 -6.40 0.81 1.36
CA SER A 75 -7.42 -0.08 1.92
C SER A 75 -7.07 -0.59 3.32
N ASN A 76 -5.90 -0.23 3.86
CA ASN A 76 -5.42 -0.70 5.16
C ASN A 76 -5.98 0.14 6.32
N MET A 77 -7.30 0.04 6.53
CA MET A 77 -7.99 0.67 7.67
C MET A 77 -7.41 0.23 9.01
N GLY A 78 -6.91 -1.01 9.08
CA GLY A 78 -6.32 -1.58 10.29
C GLY A 78 -5.11 -0.78 10.79
N PHE A 79 -4.20 -0.43 9.89
CA PHE A 79 -3.05 0.43 10.18
C PHE A 79 -3.49 1.84 10.58
N VAL A 80 -4.40 2.45 9.80
CA VAL A 80 -4.87 3.84 10.05
C VAL A 80 -5.45 3.98 11.46
N ARG A 81 -6.26 3.02 11.89
CA ARG A 81 -6.83 3.00 13.25
C ARG A 81 -5.77 2.80 14.32
N ALA A 82 -4.81 1.90 14.09
CA ALA A 82 -3.75 1.62 15.05
C ALA A 82 -2.78 2.80 15.21
N ALA A 83 -2.43 3.49 14.13
CA ALA A 83 -1.65 4.72 14.18
C ALA A 83 -2.40 5.81 14.97
N ARG A 84 -3.70 6.01 14.70
CA ARG A 84 -4.54 6.96 15.43
C ARG A 84 -4.59 6.64 16.93
N SER A 85 -4.68 5.38 17.33
CA SER A 85 -4.65 5.00 18.76
C SER A 85 -3.32 5.29 19.45
N GLN A 86 -2.24 5.46 18.68
CA GLN A 86 -0.93 5.89 19.18
C GLN A 86 -0.72 7.41 19.07
N GLY A 87 -1.75 8.18 18.71
CA GLY A 87 -1.70 9.65 18.63
C GLY A 87 -1.30 10.20 17.25
N VAL A 88 -1.10 9.36 16.24
CA VAL A 88 -0.65 9.79 14.91
C VAL A 88 -1.78 9.66 13.89
N ILE A 89 -2.25 10.80 13.36
CA ILE A 89 -3.32 10.84 12.34
C ILE A 89 -2.73 11.14 10.97
N PHE A 90 -2.90 10.24 10.01
CA PHE A 90 -2.50 10.46 8.62
C PHE A 90 -3.70 10.92 7.78
N PRO A 91 -3.53 11.88 6.86
CA PRO A 91 -4.53 12.19 5.85
C PRO A 91 -4.62 11.04 4.85
N VAL A 92 -5.79 10.40 4.76
CA VAL A 92 -5.97 9.20 3.94
C VAL A 92 -7.25 9.28 3.13
N PHE A 93 -7.20 8.72 1.92
CA PHE A 93 -8.38 8.39 1.13
C PHE A 93 -8.55 6.87 1.14
N LEU A 94 -9.66 6.41 1.72
CA LEU A 94 -9.92 4.98 1.88
C LEU A 94 -10.65 4.43 0.67
N HIS A 95 -10.13 3.33 0.11
CA HIS A 95 -10.82 2.56 -0.92
C HIS A 95 -11.09 1.14 -0.42
N SER A 96 -12.13 0.51 -0.98
CA SER A 96 -12.40 -0.90 -0.72
C SER A 96 -11.28 -1.79 -1.24
N ALA A 97 -10.87 -2.79 -0.48
CA ALA A 97 -9.96 -3.81 -0.96
C ALA A 97 -10.56 -4.58 -2.15
N ARG A 98 -9.68 -5.03 -3.05
CA ARG A 98 -10.01 -5.87 -4.20
C ARG A 98 -8.99 -6.99 -4.27
N ALA A 99 -9.46 -8.20 -4.52
CA ALA A 99 -8.60 -9.36 -4.72
C ALA A 99 -8.07 -9.36 -6.15
N LEU A 100 -6.88 -9.95 -6.33
CA LEU A 100 -6.43 -10.43 -7.62
C LEU A 100 -7.18 -11.72 -7.93
N THR A 101 -7.72 -11.85 -9.14
CA THR A 101 -8.65 -12.92 -9.51
C THR A 101 -8.16 -13.79 -10.66
N GLU A 102 -7.32 -13.26 -11.55
CA GLU A 102 -6.97 -13.91 -12.82
C GLU A 102 -6.39 -15.32 -12.64
N GLU A 103 -5.43 -15.53 -11.74
CA GLU A 103 -4.85 -16.87 -11.47
C GLU A 103 -5.87 -17.86 -10.86
N LYS A 104 -6.94 -17.36 -10.23
CA LYS A 104 -7.94 -18.18 -9.54
C LYS A 104 -9.20 -18.41 -10.37
N GLU A 105 -9.45 -17.57 -11.37
CA GLU A 105 -10.60 -17.65 -12.26
C GLU A 105 -10.76 -19.01 -12.95
N PRO A 106 -9.70 -19.66 -13.49
CA PRO A 106 -9.83 -20.97 -14.14
C PRO A 106 -10.35 -22.09 -13.22
N HIS A 107 -10.21 -21.93 -11.91
CA HIS A 107 -10.61 -22.91 -10.89
C HIS A 107 -11.80 -22.45 -10.06
N ALA A 108 -12.42 -21.33 -10.41
CA ALA A 108 -13.56 -20.79 -9.69
C ALA A 108 -14.80 -21.68 -9.87
N LYS A 109 -15.50 -21.97 -8.77
CA LYS A 109 -16.82 -22.61 -8.82
C LYS A 109 -17.90 -21.52 -8.70
N PRO A 110 -18.91 -21.51 -9.58
CA PRO A 110 -20.05 -20.61 -9.42
C PRO A 110 -20.77 -20.90 -8.10
N ILE A 111 -21.32 -19.83 -7.51
CA ILE A 111 -22.08 -19.87 -6.25
C ILE A 111 -23.51 -20.33 -6.52
#